data_AF-A0A847MHH5-F1
#
_entry.id   AF-A0A847MHH5-F1
#
_cell.length_a   1.000
_cell.length_b   1.000
_cell.length_c   1.000
_cell.angle_alpha   90.00
_cell.angle_beta   90.00
_cell.angle_gamma   90.00
#
_symmetry.space_group_name_H-M   'P 1'
#
loop_
_entity.id
_entity.type
_entity.pdbx_description
1 polymer ?
#
loop_
_entity_poly.entity_id
_entity_poly.type
_entity_poly.pdbx_seq_one_letter_code
_entity_poly.pdbx_strand_id
1 'polypeptide(L)'
;MTNKAKIYAVIAIVAVFVAGYGVHHLFGKKPQNKGNIDVASITTFEQCSKAGFPIIKHYPDQCQTPDGRIFANENPPSEDELAKAEQVIRTFMGDWDHPQFQGSENNHINLVYVTQKRHPSNFAIYKPASQPPADYDFAEEYDRPVYIFQQKEFANDRCQVYEYQVAIKTKQVVEVGLVFPEGLEAGAAISGKCSKYGSMDTPSKNKDEIEQIAFTYMSRDPEHTKFLIRSDIQPEYFSSKSPTQHGWQWEDKSYKLPEGLVSDPFPYPMLKIIMSGNGKLVYYLNTTDLFPN
;
A
#
# COMPACT_ATOMS: atom_id res chain seq x y z
N MET A 1 -20.37 57.27 -23.34
CA MET A 1 -21.20 56.09 -23.04
C MET A 1 -21.82 56.26 -21.67
N THR A 2 -23.15 56.26 -21.57
CA THR A 2 -23.86 56.37 -20.29
C THR A 2 -23.65 55.11 -19.46
N ASN A 3 -23.70 55.20 -18.13
CA ASN A 3 -23.48 54.06 -17.22
C ASN A 3 -24.36 52.85 -17.54
N LYS A 4 -25.56 53.08 -18.09
CA LYS A 4 -26.46 52.01 -18.56
C LYS A 4 -25.88 51.23 -19.75
N ALA A 5 -25.23 51.89 -20.70
CA ALA A 5 -24.61 51.23 -21.86
C ALA A 5 -23.43 50.33 -21.47
N LYS A 6 -22.66 50.71 -20.43
CA LYS A 6 -21.59 49.87 -19.89
C LYS A 6 -22.13 48.62 -19.19
N ILE A 7 -23.24 48.75 -18.46
CA ILE A 7 -23.89 47.63 -17.78
C ILE A 7 -24.42 46.60 -18.79
N TYR A 8 -25.09 47.06 -19.87
CA TYR A 8 -25.57 46.15 -20.91
C TYR A 8 -24.44 45.44 -21.66
N ALA A 9 -23.30 46.13 -21.90
CA ALA A 9 -22.13 45.51 -22.51
C ALA A 9 -21.54 44.39 -21.65
N VAL A 10 -21.46 44.58 -20.32
CA VAL A 10 -20.97 43.54 -19.39
C VAL A 10 -21.92 42.34 -19.36
N ILE A 11 -23.24 42.57 -19.31
CA ILE A 11 -24.24 41.49 -19.31
C ILE A 11 -24.15 40.67 -20.61
N ALA A 12 -24.00 41.33 -21.76
CA ALA A 12 -23.85 40.64 -23.05
C ALA A 12 -22.59 39.78 -23.09
N ILE A 13 -21.46 40.28 -22.57
CA ILE A 13 -20.20 39.52 -22.49
C ILE A 13 -20.36 38.30 -21.59
N VAL A 14 -20.95 38.46 -20.40
CA VAL A 14 -21.19 37.34 -19.47
C VAL A 14 -22.12 36.30 -20.10
N ALA A 15 -23.19 36.71 -20.78
CA ALA A 15 -24.09 35.79 -21.46
C ALA A 15 -23.38 34.96 -22.56
N VAL A 16 -22.47 35.58 -23.32
CA VAL A 16 -21.67 34.87 -24.34
C VAL A 16 -20.69 33.89 -23.69
N PHE A 17 -20.05 34.24 -22.57
CA PHE A 17 -19.16 33.33 -21.85
C PHE A 17 -19.92 32.17 -21.20
N VAL A 18 -21.10 32.41 -20.62
CA VAL A 18 -21.95 31.36 -20.03
C VAL A 18 -22.48 30.42 -21.11
N ALA A 19 -22.92 30.95 -22.26
CA ALA A 19 -23.33 30.13 -23.39
C ALA A 19 -22.16 29.34 -23.99
N GLY A 20 -20.99 29.96 -24.13
CA GLY A 20 -19.76 29.30 -24.61
C GLY A 20 -19.28 28.21 -23.65
N TYR A 21 -19.34 28.45 -22.34
CA TYR A 21 -19.00 27.46 -21.31
C TYR A 21 -20.03 26.31 -21.26
N GLY A 22 -21.32 26.62 -21.41
CA GLY A 22 -22.39 25.62 -21.50
C GLY A 22 -22.24 24.71 -22.72
N VAL A 23 -21.88 25.27 -23.89
CA VAL A 23 -21.57 24.49 -25.10
C VAL A 23 -20.29 23.66 -24.89
N HIS A 24 -19.22 24.25 -24.33
CA HIS A 24 -17.99 23.50 -24.02
C HIS A 24 -18.26 22.34 -23.04
N HIS A 25 -19.12 22.51 -22.04
CA HIS A 25 -19.42 21.47 -21.06
C HIS A 25 -20.38 20.40 -21.60
N LEU A 26 -21.32 20.77 -22.49
CA LEU A 26 -22.21 19.81 -23.15
C LEU A 26 -21.51 19.00 -24.25
N PHE A 27 -20.41 19.50 -24.82
CA PHE A 27 -19.63 18.80 -25.85
C PHE A 27 -18.24 18.32 -25.39
N GLY A 28 -17.80 18.67 -24.18
CA GLY A 28 -16.43 18.48 -23.68
C GLY A 28 -16.10 17.14 -23.02
N LYS A 29 -17.06 16.22 -22.90
CA LYS A 29 -16.80 14.82 -22.54
C LYS A 29 -17.71 13.88 -23.33
N LYS A 30 -17.57 13.88 -24.65
CA LYS A 30 -17.81 12.65 -25.37
C LYS A 30 -16.72 11.66 -24.92
N PRO A 31 -17.01 10.37 -24.70
CA PRO A 31 -15.94 9.37 -24.70
C PRO A 31 -15.14 9.64 -25.97
N GLN A 32 -13.81 9.69 -25.85
CA GLN A 32 -13.03 9.69 -27.07
C GLN A 32 -13.39 8.40 -27.79
N ASN A 33 -14.25 8.50 -28.81
CA ASN A 33 -14.23 7.63 -29.97
C ASN A 33 -12.86 7.86 -30.61
N LYS A 34 -11.79 7.37 -29.98
CA LYS A 34 -10.57 7.00 -30.67
C LYS A 34 -11.04 5.98 -31.68
N GLY A 35 -10.97 6.35 -32.97
CA GLY A 35 -11.74 5.75 -34.04
C GLY A 35 -11.71 4.24 -34.05
N ASN A 36 -12.86 3.63 -34.38
CA ASN A 36 -13.08 2.22 -34.71
C ASN A 36 -11.92 1.29 -34.28
N ILE A 37 -11.68 1.18 -32.97
CA ILE A 37 -10.66 0.28 -32.46
C ILE A 37 -11.14 -1.11 -32.84
N ASP A 38 -10.41 -1.76 -33.74
CA ASP A 38 -10.72 -3.13 -34.12
C ASP A 38 -10.46 -4.04 -32.93
N VAL A 39 -11.51 -4.26 -32.14
CA VAL A 39 -11.47 -5.10 -30.95
C VAL A 39 -10.89 -6.48 -31.31
N ALA A 40 -11.17 -7.00 -32.52
CA ALA A 40 -10.66 -8.28 -32.98
C ALA A 40 -9.12 -8.33 -33.10
N SER A 41 -8.46 -7.19 -33.31
CA SER A 41 -7.00 -7.08 -33.40
C SER A 41 -6.28 -7.16 -32.05
N ILE A 42 -7.01 -7.04 -30.94
CA ILE A 42 -6.44 -7.09 -29.59
C ILE A 42 -6.27 -8.55 -29.17
N THR A 43 -5.03 -8.89 -28.85
CA THR A 43 -4.59 -10.25 -28.49
C THR A 43 -3.77 -10.30 -27.20
N THR A 44 -3.42 -9.15 -26.62
CA THR A 44 -2.55 -9.03 -25.43
C THR A 44 -3.09 -8.00 -24.44
N PHE A 45 -2.62 -8.09 -23.19
CA PHE A 45 -2.96 -7.13 -22.14
C PHE A 45 -2.53 -5.71 -22.50
N GLU A 46 -1.31 -5.51 -23.02
CA GLU A 46 -0.77 -4.20 -23.39
C GLU A 46 -1.60 -3.54 -24.48
N GLN A 47 -2.04 -4.30 -25.49
CA GLN A 47 -2.92 -3.79 -26.54
C GLN A 47 -4.29 -3.39 -25.98
N CYS A 48 -4.85 -4.20 -25.09
CA CYS A 48 -6.12 -3.92 -24.44
C CYS A 48 -6.05 -2.67 -23.55
N SER A 49 -5.00 -2.55 -22.73
CA SER A 49 -4.73 -1.40 -21.86
C SER A 49 -4.49 -0.12 -22.67
N LYS A 50 -3.67 -0.18 -23.73
CA LYS A 50 -3.38 0.96 -24.61
C LYS A 50 -4.62 1.42 -25.40
N ALA A 51 -5.55 0.51 -25.66
CA ALA A 51 -6.85 0.81 -26.24
C ALA A 51 -7.79 1.53 -25.25
N GLY A 52 -7.42 1.63 -23.97
CA GLY A 52 -8.17 2.34 -22.94
C GLY A 52 -9.34 1.54 -22.36
N PHE A 53 -9.30 0.21 -22.49
CA PHE A 53 -10.34 -0.64 -21.93
C PHE A 53 -10.17 -0.86 -20.41
N PRO A 54 -11.27 -1.19 -19.69
CA PRO A 54 -11.23 -1.37 -18.24
C PRO A 54 -10.19 -2.40 -17.82
N ILE A 55 -9.33 -2.01 -16.88
CA ILE A 55 -8.40 -2.91 -16.20
C ILE A 55 -9.05 -3.35 -14.88
N ILE A 56 -9.43 -4.63 -14.83
CA ILE A 56 -9.85 -5.33 -13.63
C ILE A 56 -8.58 -5.66 -12.83
N LYS A 57 -8.45 -5.07 -11.65
CA LYS A 57 -7.32 -5.26 -10.73
C LYS A 57 -7.41 -6.61 -9.98
N HIS A 58 -7.28 -7.71 -10.72
CA HIS A 58 -7.04 -9.07 -10.21
C HIS A 58 -5.79 -9.59 -10.89
N TYR A 59 -4.78 -10.13 -10.18
CA TYR A 59 -3.60 -10.64 -10.90
C TYR A 59 -3.76 -12.04 -11.49
N PRO A 60 -3.06 -12.29 -12.60
CA PRO A 60 -2.38 -11.28 -13.47
C PRO A 60 -3.36 -10.19 -13.94
N ASP A 61 -3.00 -8.89 -13.90
CA ASP A 61 -3.94 -7.78 -14.15
C ASP A 61 -4.78 -8.09 -15.39
N GLN A 62 -6.09 -7.85 -15.33
CA GLN A 62 -6.98 -8.30 -16.39
C GLN A 62 -7.52 -7.09 -17.14
N CYS A 63 -7.33 -7.04 -18.45
CA CYS A 63 -7.98 -6.03 -19.27
C CYS A 63 -9.17 -6.64 -19.99
N GLN A 64 -10.36 -6.05 -19.84
CA GLN A 64 -11.61 -6.56 -20.41
C GLN A 64 -12.06 -5.72 -21.60
N THR A 65 -12.16 -6.33 -22.78
CA THR A 65 -12.69 -5.67 -23.99
C THR A 65 -14.22 -5.65 -24.00
N PRO A 66 -14.88 -4.79 -24.81
CA PRO A 66 -16.34 -4.67 -24.86
C PRO A 66 -17.07 -5.93 -25.33
N ASP A 67 -16.37 -6.82 -26.05
CA ASP A 67 -16.86 -8.13 -26.48
C ASP A 67 -16.71 -9.22 -25.38
N GLY A 68 -16.20 -8.85 -24.21
CA GLY A 68 -16.10 -9.70 -23.03
C GLY A 68 -14.83 -10.54 -22.93
N ARG A 69 -13.87 -10.43 -23.87
CA ARG A 69 -12.57 -11.08 -23.74
C ARG A 69 -11.75 -10.44 -22.62
N ILE A 70 -11.02 -11.28 -21.90
CA ILE A 70 -10.15 -10.87 -20.79
C ILE A 70 -8.72 -11.24 -21.16
N PHE A 71 -7.82 -10.26 -21.08
CA PHE A 71 -6.40 -10.43 -21.29
C PHE A 71 -5.67 -10.27 -19.97
N ALA A 72 -4.95 -11.30 -19.54
CA ALA A 72 -4.12 -11.28 -18.35
C ALA A 72 -2.77 -10.61 -18.66
N ASN A 73 -2.27 -9.80 -17.73
CA ASN A 73 -0.91 -9.29 -17.74
C ASN A 73 0.06 -10.43 -17.38
N GLU A 74 0.55 -11.11 -18.40
CA GLU A 74 1.45 -12.25 -18.27
C GLU A 74 2.90 -11.84 -17.98
N ASN A 75 3.19 -10.57 -17.69
CA ASN A 75 4.52 -10.09 -17.32
C ASN A 75 4.69 -10.07 -15.78
N PRO A 76 5.05 -11.19 -15.13
CA PRO A 76 5.42 -11.17 -13.73
C PRO A 76 6.69 -10.31 -13.53
N PRO A 77 6.97 -9.87 -12.30
CA PRO A 77 8.24 -9.21 -11.99
C PRO A 77 9.43 -10.07 -12.41
N SER A 78 10.48 -9.42 -12.91
CA SER A 78 11.72 -10.14 -13.24
C SER A 78 12.38 -10.73 -11.98
N GLU A 79 13.15 -11.80 -12.14
CA GLU A 79 13.90 -12.40 -11.02
C GLU A 79 14.80 -11.38 -10.32
N ASP A 80 15.42 -10.47 -11.08
CA ASP A 80 16.25 -9.38 -10.54
C ASP A 80 15.45 -8.40 -9.68
N GLU A 81 14.20 -8.09 -10.04
CA GLU A 81 13.34 -7.22 -9.25
C GLU A 81 12.89 -7.89 -7.95
N LEU A 82 12.56 -9.17 -8.01
CA LEU A 82 12.21 -9.96 -6.83
C LEU A 82 13.41 -10.10 -5.90
N ALA A 83 14.60 -10.39 -6.42
CA ALA A 83 15.83 -10.51 -5.63
C ALA A 83 16.16 -9.21 -4.89
N LYS A 84 15.98 -8.05 -5.53
CA LYS A 84 16.15 -6.73 -4.87
C LYS A 84 15.14 -6.52 -3.75
N ALA A 85 13.87 -6.87 -3.97
CA ALA A 85 12.83 -6.75 -2.96
C ALA A 85 13.07 -7.70 -1.77
N GLU A 86 13.51 -8.93 -2.03
CA GLU A 86 13.93 -9.86 -0.98
C GLU A 86 15.11 -9.31 -0.18
N GLN A 87 16.11 -8.72 -0.83
CA GLN A 87 17.26 -8.13 -0.14
C GLN A 87 16.86 -7.00 0.81
N VAL A 88 15.88 -6.18 0.42
CA VAL A 88 15.30 -5.15 1.28
C VAL A 88 14.67 -5.79 2.52
N ILE A 89 13.84 -6.84 2.36
CA ILE A 89 13.21 -7.55 3.48
C ILE A 89 14.27 -8.14 4.43
N ARG A 90 15.30 -8.78 3.89
CA ARG A 90 16.41 -9.36 4.68
C ARG A 90 17.13 -8.32 5.50
N THR A 91 17.40 -7.16 4.90
CA THR A 91 18.03 -6.02 5.56
C THR A 91 17.15 -5.51 6.70
N PHE A 92 15.85 -5.30 6.44
CA PHE A 92 14.88 -4.86 7.43
C PHE A 92 14.73 -5.84 8.61
N MET A 93 14.65 -7.15 8.32
CA MET A 93 14.52 -8.17 9.37
C MET A 93 15.82 -8.39 10.15
N GLY A 94 16.95 -7.88 9.65
CA GLY A 94 18.24 -7.99 10.30
C GLY A 94 18.83 -9.40 10.19
N ASP A 95 18.68 -10.04 9.02
CA ASP A 95 19.09 -11.43 8.72
C ASP A 95 20.58 -11.73 8.91
N TRP A 96 21.40 -10.77 9.34
CA TRP A 96 22.79 -11.02 9.73
C TRP A 96 22.96 -11.45 11.19
N ASP A 97 21.94 -11.33 12.06
CA ASP A 97 22.10 -11.62 13.49
C ASP A 97 20.80 -12.10 14.21
N HIS A 98 19.87 -12.72 13.48
CA HIS A 98 18.64 -13.21 14.10
C HIS A 98 18.88 -14.53 14.85
N PRO A 99 18.61 -14.62 16.17
CA PRO A 99 18.93 -15.79 17.01
C PRO A 99 18.29 -17.11 16.55
N GLN A 100 17.23 -17.05 15.74
CA GLN A 100 16.52 -18.23 15.22
C GLN A 100 17.30 -18.96 14.11
N PHE A 101 18.31 -18.33 13.50
CA PHE A 101 19.05 -18.90 12.37
C PHE A 101 20.53 -19.16 12.69
N GLN A 102 21.04 -18.70 13.85
CA GLN A 102 22.40 -18.99 14.30
C GLN A 102 22.68 -20.52 14.29
N GLY A 103 23.50 -20.98 13.35
CA GLY A 103 23.89 -22.39 13.18
C GLY A 103 23.29 -23.14 12.00
N SER A 104 22.43 -22.51 11.18
CA SER A 104 21.92 -23.08 9.92
C SER A 104 22.85 -22.75 8.75
N GLU A 105 23.19 -23.74 7.91
CA GLU A 105 23.94 -23.52 6.64
C GLU A 105 23.21 -22.56 5.67
N ASN A 106 21.93 -22.29 5.90
CA ASN A 106 21.13 -21.26 5.25
C ASN A 106 20.63 -20.26 6.30
N ASN A 107 21.47 -19.28 6.66
CA ASN A 107 21.24 -18.32 7.75
C ASN A 107 20.30 -17.15 7.33
N HIS A 108 19.30 -17.45 6.51
CA HIS A 108 18.51 -16.47 5.76
C HIS A 108 17.02 -16.85 5.78
N ILE A 109 16.13 -15.87 5.91
CA ILE A 109 14.68 -16.08 5.84
C ILE A 109 14.29 -16.66 4.46
N ASN A 110 13.50 -17.74 4.40
CA ASN A 110 13.03 -18.22 3.11
C ASN A 110 11.74 -17.49 2.73
N LEU A 111 11.80 -16.70 1.67
CA LEU A 111 10.69 -15.90 1.16
C LEU A 111 10.03 -16.60 -0.03
N VAL A 112 8.72 -16.41 -0.16
CA VAL A 112 7.92 -16.80 -1.33
C VAL A 112 7.21 -15.56 -1.82
N TYR A 113 7.43 -15.19 -3.07
CA TYR A 113 6.62 -14.18 -3.73
C TYR A 113 5.18 -14.68 -3.86
N VAL A 114 4.25 -13.88 -3.34
CA VAL A 114 2.81 -14.19 -3.36
C VAL A 114 2.15 -13.49 -4.53
N THR A 115 2.30 -12.15 -4.61
CA THR A 115 1.54 -11.35 -5.56
C THR A 115 2.01 -9.88 -5.59
N GLN A 116 1.56 -9.13 -6.59
CA GLN A 116 1.63 -7.66 -6.63
C GLN A 116 0.25 -6.99 -6.70
N LYS A 117 -0.81 -7.77 -6.46
CA LYS A 117 -2.24 -7.42 -6.64
C LYS A 117 -2.82 -6.38 -5.70
N ARG A 118 -2.23 -6.24 -4.51
CA ARG A 118 -2.88 -5.45 -3.46
C ARG A 118 -2.27 -4.06 -3.44
N HIS A 119 -3.13 -3.06 -3.30
CA HIS A 119 -2.67 -1.76 -2.85
C HIS A 119 -2.08 -1.91 -1.44
N PRO A 120 -1.01 -1.17 -1.14
CA PRO A 120 -0.31 -1.27 0.14
C PRO A 120 -1.30 -1.05 1.27
N SER A 121 -1.44 -1.99 2.21
CA SER A 121 -2.19 -1.77 3.46
C SER A 121 -3.63 -1.25 3.30
N ASN A 122 -4.33 -1.58 2.20
CA ASN A 122 -5.62 -0.97 1.83
C ASN A 122 -5.59 0.57 1.71
N PHE A 123 -4.41 1.14 1.51
CA PHE A 123 -4.20 2.56 1.26
C PHE A 123 -4.78 2.93 -0.10
N ALA A 124 -5.67 3.90 -0.09
CA ALA A 124 -6.26 4.47 -1.27
C ALA A 124 -6.34 5.98 -1.12
N ILE A 125 -6.02 6.69 -2.20
CA ILE A 125 -6.36 8.10 -2.36
C ILE A 125 -7.25 8.23 -3.60
N TYR A 126 -8.42 8.81 -3.39
CA TYR A 126 -9.46 8.86 -4.40
C TYR A 126 -10.30 10.13 -4.28
N LYS A 127 -11.01 10.46 -5.35
CA LYS A 127 -12.06 11.49 -5.33
C LYS A 127 -13.37 10.84 -4.90
N PRO A 128 -14.07 11.36 -3.88
CA PRO A 128 -15.38 10.86 -3.52
C PRO A 128 -16.33 10.93 -4.72
N ALA A 129 -17.03 9.83 -5.02
CA ALA A 129 -18.05 9.84 -6.05
C ALA A 129 -19.16 10.82 -5.69
N SER A 130 -19.59 11.64 -6.65
CA SER A 130 -20.69 12.58 -6.46
C SER A 130 -22.07 11.90 -6.35
N GLN A 131 -22.21 10.64 -6.81
CA GLN A 131 -23.45 9.85 -6.76
C GLN A 131 -23.16 8.34 -6.64
N PRO A 132 -24.06 7.56 -5.99
CA PRO A 132 -23.97 6.11 -5.92
C PRO A 132 -24.38 5.40 -7.23
N PRO A 133 -23.86 4.18 -7.53
CA PRO A 133 -22.85 3.46 -6.76
C PRO A 133 -21.51 4.21 -6.78
N ALA A 134 -20.83 4.26 -5.64
CA ALA A 134 -19.60 5.03 -5.50
C ALA A 134 -18.51 4.39 -6.37
N ASP A 135 -18.31 4.93 -7.56
CA ASP A 135 -17.14 4.62 -8.36
C ASP A 135 -15.97 5.41 -7.77
N TYR A 136 -15.00 4.69 -7.23
CA TYR A 136 -13.81 5.30 -6.63
C TYR A 136 -12.91 5.77 -7.78
N ASP A 137 -12.91 7.07 -8.05
CA ASP A 137 -11.95 7.69 -8.98
C ASP A 137 -10.60 7.80 -8.27
N PHE A 138 -9.84 6.70 -8.28
CA PHE A 138 -8.50 6.64 -7.71
C PHE A 138 -7.56 7.55 -8.50
N ALA A 139 -6.86 8.40 -7.77
CA ALA A 139 -5.89 9.31 -8.37
C ALA A 139 -4.65 8.51 -8.81
N GLU A 140 -4.40 8.40 -10.13
CA GLU A 140 -3.30 7.61 -10.72
C GLU A 140 -1.93 8.01 -10.15
N GLU A 141 -1.75 9.28 -9.80
CA GLU A 141 -0.54 9.79 -9.16
C GLU A 141 -0.28 9.21 -7.75
N TYR A 142 -1.29 8.57 -7.15
CA TYR A 142 -1.21 7.83 -5.89
C TYR A 142 -1.23 6.31 -6.08
N ASP A 143 -1.08 5.81 -7.31
CA ASP A 143 -0.89 4.38 -7.54
C ASP A 143 0.48 3.94 -7.00
N ARG A 144 0.46 3.02 -6.03
CA ARG A 144 1.63 2.58 -5.25
C ARG A 144 1.68 1.05 -5.22
N PRO A 145 1.97 0.38 -6.33
CA PRO A 145 2.01 -1.08 -6.32
C PRO A 145 3.12 -1.61 -5.40
N VAL A 146 2.86 -2.73 -4.76
CA VAL A 146 3.81 -3.44 -3.88
C VAL A 146 4.04 -4.86 -4.35
N TYR A 147 5.23 -5.40 -4.11
CA TYR A 147 5.44 -6.84 -4.09
C TYR A 147 5.09 -7.39 -2.72
N ILE A 148 4.37 -8.51 -2.70
CA ILE A 148 3.99 -9.20 -1.48
C ILE A 148 4.77 -10.50 -1.37
N PHE A 149 5.45 -10.68 -0.24
CA PHE A 149 6.17 -11.89 0.09
C PHE A 149 5.61 -12.49 1.37
N GLN A 150 5.65 -13.81 1.49
CA GLN A 150 5.44 -14.51 2.75
C GLN A 150 6.67 -15.32 3.12
N GLN A 151 6.95 -15.39 4.41
CA GLN A 151 7.95 -16.31 4.95
C GLN A 151 7.42 -17.75 4.89
N LYS A 152 8.29 -18.71 4.54
CA LYS A 152 7.94 -20.14 4.59
C LYS A 152 7.87 -20.67 6.01
N GLU A 153 8.77 -20.22 6.87
CA GLU A 153 8.78 -20.60 8.27
C GLU A 153 7.70 -19.85 9.06
N PHE A 154 7.17 -20.54 10.06
CA PHE A 154 6.28 -19.94 11.03
C PHE A 154 7.02 -18.86 11.85
N ALA A 155 6.36 -17.72 12.03
CA ALA A 155 6.87 -16.60 12.80
C ALA A 155 6.89 -16.96 14.29
N ASN A 156 8.09 -17.18 14.83
CA ASN A 156 8.40 -17.28 16.27
C ASN A 156 7.29 -17.93 17.11
N ASP A 157 7.20 -19.26 17.05
CA ASP A 157 6.26 -20.02 17.88
C ASP A 157 4.80 -19.60 17.70
N ARG A 158 4.41 -19.10 16.51
CA ARG A 158 3.00 -18.92 16.12
C ARG A 158 2.63 -19.77 14.93
N CYS A 159 1.35 -20.02 14.81
CA CYS A 159 0.73 -20.62 13.64
C CYS A 159 0.46 -19.59 12.52
N GLN A 160 1.34 -18.60 12.40
CA GLN A 160 1.27 -17.50 11.45
C GLN A 160 2.63 -17.33 10.80
N VAL A 161 2.66 -16.75 9.61
CA VAL A 161 3.89 -16.38 8.90
C VAL A 161 3.93 -14.86 8.76
N TYR A 162 5.12 -14.30 8.59
CA TYR A 162 5.23 -12.89 8.20
C TYR A 162 4.84 -12.72 6.73
N GLU A 163 3.98 -11.74 6.48
CA GLU A 163 3.72 -11.17 5.15
C GLU A 163 4.38 -9.80 5.08
N TYR A 164 5.10 -9.56 3.99
CA TYR A 164 5.84 -8.34 3.73
C TYR A 164 5.28 -7.66 2.48
N GLN A 165 5.13 -6.36 2.53
CA GLN A 165 4.81 -5.53 1.36
C GLN A 165 5.99 -4.60 1.09
N VAL A 166 6.52 -4.66 -0.14
CA VAL A 166 7.65 -3.85 -0.58
C VAL A 166 7.20 -2.95 -1.73
N ALA A 167 7.32 -1.64 -1.58
CA ALA A 167 6.98 -0.69 -2.63
C ALA A 167 7.83 -0.93 -3.89
N ILE A 168 7.19 -1.09 -5.05
CA ILE A 168 7.91 -1.41 -6.30
C ILE A 168 8.84 -0.27 -6.70
N LYS A 169 8.38 0.98 -6.59
CA LYS A 169 9.12 2.16 -7.05
C LYS A 169 10.26 2.54 -6.11
N THR A 170 9.98 2.58 -4.81
CA THR A 170 10.93 3.11 -3.82
C THR A 170 11.74 2.01 -3.14
N LYS A 171 11.36 0.73 -3.31
CA LYS A 171 12.01 -0.41 -2.64
C LYS A 171 11.98 -0.29 -1.12
N GLN A 172 10.99 0.39 -0.57
CA GLN A 172 10.71 0.48 0.86
C GLN A 172 9.96 -0.75 1.37
N VAL A 173 10.24 -1.22 2.58
CA VAL A 173 9.28 -2.07 3.32
C VAL A 173 8.12 -1.20 3.79
N VAL A 174 6.94 -1.39 3.20
CA VAL A 174 5.74 -0.62 3.54
C VAL A 174 5.02 -1.23 4.73
N GLU A 175 4.83 -2.55 4.73
CA GLU A 175 4.08 -3.24 5.78
C GLU A 175 4.72 -4.59 6.08
N VAL A 176 4.74 -4.94 7.36
CA VAL A 176 5.01 -6.31 7.82
C VAL A 176 3.90 -6.71 8.78
N GLY A 177 3.21 -7.80 8.48
CA GLY A 177 2.10 -8.31 9.29
C GLY A 177 2.20 -9.81 9.51
N LEU A 178 1.47 -10.31 10.51
CA LEU A 178 1.29 -11.74 10.73
C LEU A 178 0.01 -12.21 10.05
N VAL A 179 0.13 -13.19 9.16
CA VAL A 179 -0.99 -13.80 8.44
C VAL A 179 -1.02 -15.30 8.68
N PHE A 180 -2.19 -15.92 8.54
CA PHE A 180 -2.26 -17.37 8.45
C PHE A 180 -1.84 -17.81 7.04
N PRO A 181 -0.94 -18.80 6.90
CA PRO A 181 -0.57 -19.30 5.59
C PRO A 181 -1.77 -19.98 4.92
N GLU A 182 -1.72 -20.09 3.59
CA GLU A 182 -2.79 -20.67 2.79
C GLU A 182 -3.18 -22.09 3.27
N GLY A 183 -4.49 -22.36 3.36
CA GLY A 183 -5.03 -23.62 3.88
C GLY A 183 -5.12 -23.72 5.41
N LEU A 184 -4.64 -22.71 6.16
CA LEU A 184 -4.86 -22.55 7.59
C LEU A 184 -5.78 -21.34 7.82
N GLU A 185 -6.98 -21.58 8.37
CA GLU A 185 -7.88 -20.49 8.75
C GLU A 185 -7.62 -20.01 10.17
N ALA A 186 -8.14 -18.83 10.54
CA ALA A 186 -8.02 -18.32 11.91
C ALA A 186 -8.57 -19.29 12.98
N GLY A 187 -9.58 -20.11 12.62
CA GLY A 187 -10.10 -21.18 13.46
C GLY A 187 -9.14 -22.37 13.66
N ALA A 188 -8.06 -22.46 12.89
CA ALA A 188 -7.07 -23.52 13.03
C ALA A 188 -6.34 -23.45 14.40
N ALA A 189 -6.19 -22.26 14.96
CA ALA A 189 -5.68 -22.07 16.32
C ALA A 189 -6.58 -22.74 17.37
N ILE A 190 -7.89 -22.65 17.17
CA ILE A 190 -8.92 -23.23 18.05
C ILE A 190 -9.00 -24.77 17.84
N SER A 191 -8.74 -25.25 16.63
CA SER A 191 -8.76 -26.69 16.29
C SER A 191 -7.60 -27.52 16.86
N GLY A 192 -6.67 -26.90 17.60
CA GLY A 192 -5.49 -27.58 18.15
C GLY A 192 -4.36 -27.85 17.15
N LYS A 193 -4.56 -27.59 15.85
CA LYS A 193 -3.50 -27.68 14.81
C LYS A 193 -2.31 -26.76 15.08
N CYS A 194 -2.49 -25.77 15.94
CA CYS A 194 -1.49 -24.81 16.34
C CYS A 194 -1.01 -24.97 17.80
N SER A 195 -1.45 -26.01 18.51
CA SER A 195 -1.19 -26.20 19.95
C SER A 195 0.30 -26.43 20.30
N LYS A 196 1.11 -26.82 19.31
CA LYS A 196 2.57 -26.98 19.46
C LYS A 196 3.35 -25.67 19.41
N TYR A 197 2.71 -24.56 19.02
CA TYR A 197 3.33 -23.26 18.88
C TYR A 197 3.17 -22.50 20.20
N GLY A 198 4.27 -21.92 20.69
CA GLY A 198 4.37 -21.18 21.95
C GLY A 198 3.72 -19.78 21.92
N SER A 199 4.27 -18.85 22.71
CA SER A 199 3.74 -17.50 22.88
C SER A 199 4.80 -16.46 22.56
N MET A 200 4.41 -15.43 21.77
CA MET A 200 5.26 -14.25 21.55
C MET A 200 5.30 -13.30 22.75
N ASP A 201 4.65 -13.65 23.87
CA ASP A 201 4.60 -12.79 25.04
C ASP A 201 5.46 -13.31 26.19
N THR A 202 6.04 -14.50 26.05
CA THR A 202 6.87 -15.13 27.10
C THR A 202 8.21 -15.65 26.56
N PRO A 203 9.32 -15.46 27.31
CA PRO A 203 9.41 -14.65 28.52
C PRO A 203 9.21 -13.16 28.20
N SER A 204 8.48 -12.45 29.07
CA SER A 204 8.24 -11.02 28.88
C SER A 204 9.53 -10.25 29.13
N LYS A 205 9.80 -9.29 28.24
CA LYS A 205 10.79 -8.23 28.43
C LYS A 205 10.14 -7.01 29.07
N ASN A 206 10.95 -6.09 29.57
CA ASN A 206 10.43 -4.80 30.03
C ASN A 206 10.18 -3.85 28.85
N LYS A 207 9.44 -2.77 29.07
CA LYS A 207 9.06 -1.82 28.02
C LYS A 207 10.28 -1.19 27.34
N ASP A 208 11.29 -0.80 28.10
CA ASP A 208 12.46 -0.08 27.58
C ASP A 208 13.30 -0.99 26.66
N GLU A 209 13.44 -2.27 27.00
CA GLU A 209 14.05 -3.27 26.13
C GLU A 209 13.26 -3.45 24.83
N ILE A 210 11.94 -3.48 24.91
CA ILE A 210 11.07 -3.62 23.73
C ILE A 210 11.14 -2.36 22.86
N GLU A 211 11.24 -1.18 23.46
CA GLU A 211 11.42 0.10 22.77
C GLU A 211 12.73 0.13 21.98
N GLN A 212 13.84 -0.28 22.61
CA GLN A 212 15.14 -0.36 21.94
C GLN A 212 15.09 -1.30 20.71
N ILE A 213 14.42 -2.45 20.84
CA ILE A 213 14.24 -3.38 19.72
C ILE A 213 13.37 -2.74 18.64
N ALA A 214 12.26 -2.09 19.01
CA ALA A 214 11.36 -1.43 18.06
C ALA A 214 12.10 -0.35 17.24
N PHE A 215 12.89 0.48 17.91
CA PHE A 215 13.65 1.55 17.25
C PHE A 215 14.82 1.00 16.44
N THR A 216 15.35 -0.17 16.81
CA THR A 216 16.31 -0.91 15.98
C THR A 216 15.66 -1.37 14.66
N TYR A 217 14.40 -1.82 14.66
CA TYR A 217 13.70 -2.12 13.40
C TYR A 217 13.53 -0.87 12.54
N MET A 218 13.08 0.24 13.15
CA MET A 218 12.89 1.49 12.42
C MET A 218 14.19 2.05 11.83
N SER A 219 15.34 1.82 12.48
CA SER A 219 16.62 2.35 12.00
C SER A 219 17.27 1.52 10.88
N ARG A 220 16.76 0.32 10.58
CA ARG A 220 17.31 -0.56 9.53
C ARG A 220 16.97 -0.12 8.10
N ASP A 221 16.06 0.84 7.95
CA ASP A 221 15.71 1.45 6.67
C ASP A 221 15.97 2.97 6.67
N PRO A 222 17.24 3.39 6.84
CA PRO A 222 17.58 4.79 7.14
C PRO A 222 17.19 5.76 6.02
N GLU A 223 17.12 5.31 4.76
CA GLU A 223 16.71 6.18 3.64
C GLU A 223 15.26 6.65 3.82
N HIS A 224 14.39 5.75 4.30
CA HIS A 224 12.96 5.95 4.45
C HIS A 224 12.54 6.29 5.87
N THR A 225 13.46 6.21 6.84
CA THR A 225 13.24 6.61 8.24
C THR A 225 14.16 7.74 8.71
N LYS A 226 14.92 8.37 7.81
CA LYS A 226 15.82 9.52 8.13
C LYS A 226 15.14 10.65 8.91
N PHE A 227 13.83 10.82 8.76
CA PHE A 227 13.08 11.85 9.49
C PHE A 227 13.09 11.60 11.01
N LEU A 228 13.22 10.34 11.46
CA LEU A 228 13.35 9.98 12.87
C LEU A 228 14.68 10.44 13.50
N ILE A 229 15.68 10.84 12.71
CA ILE A 229 16.93 11.41 13.22
C ILE A 229 16.70 12.83 13.76
N ARG A 230 15.60 13.48 13.33
CA ARG A 230 15.25 14.81 13.82
C ARG A 230 14.79 14.74 15.27
N SER A 231 15.39 15.55 16.13
CA SER A 231 15.08 15.58 17.56
C SER A 231 13.65 16.00 17.89
N ASP A 232 12.99 16.73 16.98
CA ASP A 232 11.60 17.15 17.14
C ASP A 232 10.58 16.09 16.71
N ILE A 233 11.03 14.97 16.14
CA ILE A 233 10.19 13.84 15.78
C ILE A 233 10.45 12.70 16.76
N GLN A 234 9.44 12.36 17.56
CA GLN A 234 9.48 11.21 18.45
C GLN A 234 8.21 10.38 18.26
N PRO A 235 8.33 9.08 17.92
CA PRO A 235 7.18 8.19 17.91
C PRO A 235 6.49 8.16 19.29
N GLU A 236 5.18 8.39 19.30
CA GLU A 236 4.33 8.31 20.48
C GLU A 236 4.06 6.86 20.85
N TYR A 237 4.21 6.53 22.13
CA TYR A 237 3.85 5.22 22.65
C TYR A 237 2.32 5.04 22.72
N PHE A 238 1.84 3.84 22.38
CA PHE A 238 0.47 3.41 22.64
C PHE A 238 0.42 1.94 23.09
N SER A 239 -0.59 1.60 23.91
CA SER A 239 -0.91 0.20 24.21
C SER A 239 -1.69 -0.40 23.05
N SER A 240 -1.27 -1.56 22.56
CA SER A 240 -2.06 -2.33 21.61
C SER A 240 -3.31 -2.92 22.30
N LYS A 241 -4.20 -3.53 21.51
CA LYS A 241 -5.38 -4.28 22.00
C LYS A 241 -4.97 -5.48 22.87
N SER A 242 -3.79 -6.05 22.63
CA SER A 242 -3.21 -7.06 23.51
C SER A 242 -2.44 -6.38 24.65
N PRO A 243 -2.71 -6.70 25.93
CA PRO A 243 -2.06 -6.04 27.07
C PRO A 243 -0.54 -6.30 27.15
N THR A 244 -0.07 -7.33 26.44
CA THR A 244 1.33 -7.72 26.34
C THR A 244 2.07 -7.05 25.18
N GLN A 245 1.36 -6.31 24.31
CA GLN A 245 1.95 -5.71 23.13
C GLN A 245 2.18 -4.21 23.32
N HIS A 246 3.32 -3.75 22.82
CA HIS A 246 3.79 -2.39 22.93
C HIS A 246 3.89 -1.76 21.54
N GLY A 247 3.35 -0.56 21.37
CA GLY A 247 3.31 0.12 20.09
C GLY A 247 3.92 1.51 20.13
N TRP A 248 4.51 1.92 19.00
CA TRP A 248 4.97 3.29 18.77
C TRP A 248 4.48 3.76 17.41
N GLN A 249 4.03 5.02 17.34
CA GLN A 249 3.51 5.61 16.11
C GLN A 249 3.98 7.05 15.93
N TRP A 250 4.19 7.45 14.68
CA TRP A 250 4.40 8.84 14.29
C TRP A 250 3.50 9.17 13.11
N GLU A 251 3.03 10.41 13.05
CA GLU A 251 2.07 10.89 12.05
C GLU A 251 2.44 12.32 11.61
N ASP A 252 2.54 12.58 10.31
CA ASP A 252 2.71 13.94 9.78
C ASP A 252 1.36 14.64 9.56
N LYS A 253 0.75 15.10 10.65
CA LYS A 253 -0.52 15.85 10.60
C LYS A 253 -0.42 17.20 9.89
N SER A 254 0.79 17.66 9.55
CA SER A 254 0.99 18.89 8.78
C SER A 254 0.67 18.69 7.31
N TYR A 255 0.84 17.46 6.79
CA TYR A 255 0.49 17.11 5.42
C TYR A 255 -1.00 17.38 5.15
N LYS A 256 -1.29 17.86 3.93
CA LYS A 256 -2.64 18.10 3.43
C LYS A 256 -2.76 17.46 2.06
N LEU A 257 -3.76 16.61 1.91
CA LEU A 257 -4.13 16.09 0.60
C LEU A 257 -4.53 17.26 -0.32
N PRO A 258 -4.26 17.15 -1.64
CA PRO A 258 -4.81 18.06 -2.62
C PRO A 258 -6.33 18.20 -2.51
N GLU A 259 -6.84 19.38 -2.86
CA GLU A 259 -8.26 19.69 -2.76
C GLU A 259 -9.11 18.65 -3.53
N GLY A 260 -10.17 18.15 -2.88
CA GLY A 260 -11.09 17.17 -3.46
C GLY A 260 -10.64 15.71 -3.36
N LEU A 261 -9.45 15.43 -2.84
CA LEU A 261 -9.00 14.06 -2.55
C LEU A 261 -9.29 13.67 -1.11
N VAL A 262 -9.62 12.39 -0.92
CA VAL A 262 -9.71 11.74 0.39
C VAL A 262 -8.83 10.50 0.39
N SER A 263 -8.47 10.04 1.57
CA SER A 263 -7.68 8.84 1.80
C SER A 263 -8.44 7.82 2.65
N ASP A 264 -8.14 6.55 2.46
CA ASP A 264 -8.53 5.46 3.35
C ASP A 264 -7.33 4.52 3.52
N PRO A 265 -6.98 4.06 4.73
CA PRO A 265 -7.47 4.51 6.04
C PRO A 265 -6.70 5.71 6.61
N PHE A 266 -5.56 6.11 5.99
CA PHE A 266 -4.63 7.07 6.57
C PHE A 266 -4.62 8.42 5.84
N PRO A 267 -4.99 9.52 6.49
CA PRO A 267 -5.04 10.87 5.87
C PRO A 267 -3.71 11.61 5.80
N TYR A 268 -2.64 11.01 6.30
CA TYR A 268 -1.31 11.60 6.32
C TYR A 268 -0.24 10.50 6.33
N PRO A 269 1.01 10.84 5.98
CA PRO A 269 2.18 10.00 6.21
C PRO A 269 2.24 9.53 7.66
N MET A 270 2.53 8.24 7.86
CA MET A 270 2.68 7.68 9.19
C MET A 270 3.69 6.54 9.23
N LEU A 271 4.22 6.32 10.43
CA LEU A 271 5.03 5.18 10.79
C LEU A 271 4.41 4.54 12.03
N LYS A 272 4.29 3.22 12.06
CA LYS A 272 3.75 2.47 13.18
C LYS A 272 4.47 1.14 13.33
N ILE A 273 4.79 0.79 14.57
CA ILE A 273 5.32 -0.53 14.92
C ILE A 273 4.59 -1.07 16.14
N ILE A 274 4.34 -2.37 16.16
CA ILE A 274 3.82 -3.10 17.31
C ILE A 274 4.76 -4.28 17.56
N MET A 275 5.20 -4.37 18.81
CA MET A 275 6.05 -5.43 19.32
C MET A 275 5.29 -6.28 20.32
N SER A 276 5.60 -7.56 20.40
CA SER A 276 5.08 -8.47 21.40
C SER A 276 5.77 -8.30 22.75
N GLY A 277 5.24 -8.96 23.79
CA GLY A 277 5.77 -8.87 25.15
C GLY A 277 7.19 -9.42 25.29
N ASN A 278 7.61 -10.34 24.41
CA ASN A 278 8.98 -10.85 24.36
C ASN A 278 9.90 -10.09 23.38
N GLY A 279 9.43 -8.97 22.81
CA GLY A 279 10.21 -8.11 21.91
C GLY A 279 10.32 -8.62 20.48
N LYS A 280 9.31 -9.34 19.97
CA LYS A 280 9.26 -9.78 18.57
C LYS A 280 8.30 -8.90 17.76
N LEU A 281 8.58 -8.72 16.46
CA LEU A 281 7.76 -7.89 15.60
C LEU A 281 6.37 -8.50 15.40
N VAL A 282 5.32 -7.74 15.68
CA VAL A 282 3.93 -8.13 15.42
C VAL A 282 3.38 -7.41 14.20
N TYR A 283 3.71 -6.12 14.07
CA TYR A 283 3.25 -5.27 12.99
C TYR A 283 4.25 -4.16 12.72
N TYR A 284 4.45 -3.84 11.45
CA TYR A 284 5.15 -2.65 10.99
C TYR A 284 4.37 -2.01 9.84
N LEU A 285 4.30 -0.69 9.82
CA LEU A 285 3.73 0.09 8.74
C LEU A 285 4.53 1.38 8.58
N ASN A 286 4.97 1.68 7.36
CA ASN A 286 5.57 2.94 6.98
C ASN A 286 4.93 3.43 5.67
N THR A 287 4.09 4.46 5.76
CA THR A 287 3.38 5.01 4.60
C THR A 287 4.06 6.25 4.03
N THR A 288 5.22 6.67 4.54
CA THR A 288 5.81 7.97 4.17
C THR A 288 5.99 8.15 2.68
N ASP A 289 6.44 7.12 1.98
CA ASP A 289 6.70 7.21 0.54
C ASP A 289 5.48 6.88 -0.32
N LEU A 290 4.36 6.52 0.32
CA LEU A 290 3.08 6.42 -0.36
C LEU A 290 2.54 7.82 -0.68
N PHE A 291 2.92 8.83 0.08
CA PHE A 291 2.59 10.23 -0.17
C PHE A 291 3.67 10.90 -1.04
N PRO A 292 3.30 11.71 -2.03
CA PRO A 292 4.23 12.59 -2.73
C PRO A 292 4.89 13.57 -1.75
N ASN A 293 6.17 13.85 -1.97
CA ASN A 293 6.88 14.95 -1.32
C ASN A 293 6.51 16.30 -1.92
#